data_AF-A0A7G2IX82-F1
#
_entry.id   AF-A0A7G2IX82-F1
#
_cell.length_a   1.000
_cell.length_b   1.000
_cell.length_c   1.000
_cell.angle_alpha   90.00
_cell.angle_beta   90.00
_cell.angle_gamma   90.00
#
_symmetry.space_group_name_H-M   'P 1'
#
loop_
_entity.id
_entity.type
_entity.pdbx_description
1 polymer ?
#
loop_
_entity_poly.entity_id
_entity_poly.type
_entity_poly.pdbx_seq_one_letter_code
_entity_poly.pdbx_strand_id
1 'polypeptide(L)'
;MATGTGSGKTECFMFPLLNHCAGASEAGVKAIIIYPMNALATDQASRFAKTIASDPQLHGKVTVGLFVGDSEIGPSKKMSADKVITCKHTLRENPPDILLTNYKMLDYLLMRPGDQKLWRYNQPGSLRYLVVDELHTFDGAQGSDLACLVRRLKHHIGVDDKRFACVGTSATVGDELGQLLDYAKTIFDQPFGDDAVIREDRYTAAEYLQGYTIEYSQYPGQEASAVLDPQAYASPVDYLNGQIPLWFPDSSLQLPADLDSDLGREKRIELGSLLRRHSILHVLLEDLQGGILSEQQCLENLQVMLAESAGHATRVLQSILALIAQARLEVPEKQEDREKRLQANKARPVLPFVQLRSQLWLREMRRLVASVSKTPELVFADDVAVEDREHYLPVIHCRDCHATGWASLRHGQSVQLETDLDGIYRQFFEKGRSIVLAFPDNNDKPVSGVHQKLCPSCLKLNKQSNVQCGHCGHTGLLQVLIPDMLKERKDELEFANECPYCNSKQGISILGSQAASLSAVMIHQLYGSQFNEHKKLITFF
;
A
#
# COMPACT_ATOMS: atom_id res chain seq x y z
N MET A 1 10.41 -13.73 14.57
CA MET A 1 10.18 -12.28 14.67
C MET A 1 8.72 -11.99 14.34
N ALA A 2 7.88 -11.71 15.35
CA ALA A 2 6.46 -11.38 15.17
C ALA A 2 6.23 -9.92 15.60
N THR A 3 6.52 -8.99 14.70
CA THR A 3 6.50 -7.54 14.98
C THR A 3 5.90 -6.80 13.79
N GLY A 4 5.34 -5.61 13.98
CA GLY A 4 4.66 -4.86 12.92
C GLY A 4 5.56 -4.54 11.73
N THR A 5 4.97 -4.10 10.60
CA THR A 5 5.74 -3.55 9.48
C THR A 5 6.54 -2.32 9.94
N GLY A 6 7.79 -2.17 9.50
CA GLY A 6 8.64 -1.02 9.88
C GLY A 6 9.24 -1.05 11.29
N SER A 7 9.22 -2.19 11.97
CA SER A 7 9.82 -2.39 13.31
C SER A 7 11.31 -2.80 13.29
N GLY A 8 11.95 -2.81 12.12
CA GLY A 8 13.38 -3.18 11.99
C GLY A 8 13.64 -4.70 11.92
N LYS A 9 12.65 -5.50 11.49
CA LYS A 9 12.78 -6.97 11.36
C LYS A 9 13.99 -7.41 10.55
N THR A 10 14.30 -6.68 9.48
CA THR A 10 15.44 -6.98 8.60
C THR A 10 16.76 -6.93 9.37
N GLU A 11 16.97 -5.91 10.19
CA GLU A 11 18.20 -5.68 10.94
C GLU A 11 18.49 -6.81 11.92
N CYS A 12 17.45 -7.37 12.53
CA CYS A 12 17.56 -8.45 13.50
C CYS A 12 18.16 -9.73 12.93
N PHE A 13 17.99 -10.02 11.64
CA PHE A 13 18.72 -11.11 10.98
C PHE A 13 19.93 -10.62 10.19
N MET A 14 19.85 -9.45 9.55
CA MET A 14 20.89 -8.93 8.67
C MET A 14 22.22 -8.75 9.40
N PHE A 15 22.25 -8.07 10.55
CA PHE A 15 23.51 -7.81 11.25
C PHE A 15 24.20 -9.09 11.78
N PRO A 16 23.48 -10.05 12.41
CA PRO A 16 24.08 -11.34 12.76
C PRO A 16 24.64 -12.09 11.55
N LEU A 17 23.93 -12.09 10.41
CA LEU A 17 24.40 -12.73 9.18
C LEU A 17 25.69 -12.08 8.65
N LEU A 18 25.72 -10.74 8.57
CA LEU A 18 26.89 -10.00 8.10
C LEU A 18 28.10 -10.25 9.00
N ASN A 19 27.91 -10.22 10.33
CA ASN A 19 28.96 -10.51 11.29
C ASN A 19 29.52 -11.94 11.15
N HIS A 20 28.64 -12.93 10.99
CA HIS A 20 29.07 -14.31 10.76
C HIS A 20 29.86 -14.44 9.45
N CYS A 21 29.35 -13.88 8.34
CA CYS A 21 29.99 -13.98 7.04
C CYS A 21 31.34 -13.26 7.01
N ALA A 22 31.48 -12.13 7.73
CA ALA A 22 32.74 -11.40 7.81
C ALA A 22 33.85 -12.18 8.56
N GLY A 23 33.47 -13.07 9.48
CA GLY A 23 34.38 -13.95 10.21
C GLY A 23 34.63 -15.30 9.56
N ALA A 24 33.85 -15.69 8.54
CA ALA A 24 33.93 -17.00 7.90
C ALA A 24 34.66 -16.93 6.55
N SER A 25 35.82 -17.59 6.46
CA SER A 25 36.67 -17.58 5.24
C SER A 25 36.37 -18.68 4.22
N GLU A 26 35.48 -19.63 4.55
CA GLU A 26 35.15 -20.75 3.67
C GLU A 26 34.37 -20.29 2.43
N ALA A 27 34.60 -20.89 1.26
CA ALA A 27 33.82 -20.57 0.06
C ALA A 27 32.43 -21.24 0.12
N GLY A 28 31.45 -20.64 -0.56
CA GLY A 28 30.09 -21.17 -0.65
C GLY A 28 29.04 -20.36 0.12
N VAL A 29 27.78 -20.73 -0.08
CA VAL A 29 26.62 -20.02 0.48
C VAL A 29 26.50 -20.31 1.98
N LYS A 30 26.59 -19.28 2.81
CA LYS A 30 26.50 -19.36 4.29
C LYS A 30 25.12 -19.03 4.80
N ALA A 31 24.40 -18.16 4.09
CA ALA A 31 23.04 -17.76 4.41
C ALA A 31 22.16 -17.67 3.17
N ILE A 32 20.92 -18.14 3.28
CA ILE A 32 19.89 -17.98 2.25
C ILE A 32 18.77 -17.14 2.85
N ILE A 33 18.31 -16.14 2.10
CA ILE A 33 17.16 -15.32 2.46
C ILE A 33 16.11 -15.47 1.37
N ILE A 34 14.93 -15.96 1.76
CA ILE A 34 13.78 -16.16 0.90
C ILE A 34 12.83 -14.99 1.13
N TYR A 35 12.57 -14.24 0.05
CA TYR A 35 11.54 -13.20 0.01
C TYR A 35 10.31 -13.69 -0.77
N PRO A 36 9.10 -13.26 -0.40
CA PRO A 36 7.87 -13.62 -1.12
C PRO A 36 7.79 -12.99 -2.51
N MET A 37 8.41 -11.81 -2.69
CA MET A 37 8.31 -11.01 -3.92
C MET A 37 9.68 -10.55 -4.42
N ASN A 38 9.86 -10.54 -5.74
CA ASN A 38 11.10 -10.07 -6.37
C ASN A 38 11.41 -8.60 -6.03
N ALA A 39 10.39 -7.73 -6.01
CA ALA A 39 10.57 -6.31 -5.70
C ALA A 39 11.12 -6.11 -4.29
N LEU A 40 10.61 -6.86 -3.31
CA LEU A 40 11.10 -6.83 -1.94
C LEU A 40 12.56 -7.32 -1.86
N ALA A 41 12.88 -8.43 -2.55
CA ALA A 41 14.26 -8.93 -2.62
C ALA A 41 15.23 -7.89 -3.20
N THR A 42 14.82 -7.15 -4.24
CA THR A 42 15.64 -6.10 -4.86
C THR A 42 15.84 -4.90 -3.92
N ASP A 43 14.80 -4.44 -3.22
CA ASP A 43 14.91 -3.35 -2.23
C ASP A 43 15.86 -3.75 -1.09
N GLN A 44 15.70 -4.95 -0.54
CA GLN A 44 16.58 -5.46 0.51
C GLN A 44 18.02 -5.67 0.00
N ALA A 45 18.21 -6.11 -1.24
CA ALA A 45 19.53 -6.23 -1.83
C ALA A 45 20.29 -4.90 -1.84
N SER A 46 19.64 -3.79 -2.23
CA SER A 46 20.26 -2.46 -2.18
C SER A 46 20.65 -2.07 -0.75
N ARG A 47 19.84 -2.46 0.24
CA ARG A 47 20.12 -2.22 1.66
C ARG A 47 21.36 -2.98 2.15
N PHE A 48 21.50 -4.25 1.78
CA PHE A 48 22.72 -5.04 2.04
C PHE A 48 23.95 -4.40 1.40
N ALA A 49 23.86 -3.99 0.13
CA ALA A 49 24.96 -3.34 -0.59
C ALA A 49 25.45 -2.07 0.12
N LYS A 50 24.52 -1.18 0.51
CA LYS A 50 24.83 0.07 1.22
C LYS A 50 25.46 -0.20 2.58
N THR A 51 24.90 -1.15 3.34
CA THR A 51 25.42 -1.51 4.67
C THR A 51 26.86 -2.01 4.56
N ILE A 52 27.11 -2.96 3.65
CA ILE A 52 28.45 -3.53 3.44
C ILE A 52 29.44 -2.49 2.92
N ALA A 53 29.03 -1.62 1.98
CA ALA A 53 29.91 -0.60 1.43
C ALA A 53 30.25 0.50 2.45
N SER A 54 29.36 0.76 3.42
CA SER A 54 29.57 1.79 4.45
C SER A 54 30.47 1.34 5.61
N ASP A 55 30.79 0.05 5.70
CA ASP A 55 31.60 -0.53 6.76
C ASP A 55 32.88 -1.19 6.20
N PRO A 56 34.07 -0.64 6.46
CA PRO A 56 35.34 -1.22 6.04
C PRO A 56 35.60 -2.64 6.56
N GLN A 57 34.93 -3.06 7.64
CA GLN A 57 35.06 -4.42 8.17
C GLN A 57 34.29 -5.45 7.33
N LEU A 58 33.27 -5.01 6.59
CA LEU A 58 32.44 -5.84 5.73
C LEU A 58 32.85 -5.71 4.25
N HIS A 59 33.20 -4.49 3.84
CA HIS A 59 33.55 -4.17 2.46
C HIS A 59 34.73 -5.01 1.98
N GLY A 60 34.51 -5.78 0.91
CA GLY A 60 35.51 -6.67 0.34
C GLY A 60 35.70 -8.00 1.08
N LYS A 61 35.01 -8.22 2.21
CA LYS A 61 35.01 -9.49 2.96
C LYS A 61 33.73 -10.28 2.80
N VAL A 62 32.59 -9.60 2.66
CA VAL A 62 31.28 -10.24 2.53
C VAL A 62 30.70 -10.00 1.14
N THR A 63 30.21 -11.06 0.53
CA THR A 63 29.58 -11.08 -0.80
C THR A 63 28.10 -11.44 -0.70
N VAL A 64 27.28 -10.67 -1.42
CA VAL A 64 25.83 -10.87 -1.49
C VAL A 64 25.44 -11.03 -2.95
N GLY A 65 24.60 -12.04 -3.22
CA GLY A 65 24.03 -12.30 -4.53
C GLY A 65 22.52 -12.24 -4.52
N LEU A 66 21.93 -11.61 -5.52
CA LEU A 66 20.48 -11.63 -5.76
C LEU A 66 20.17 -12.53 -6.94
N PHE A 67 19.37 -13.57 -6.70
CA PHE A 67 18.95 -14.56 -7.70
C PHE A 67 17.42 -14.62 -7.75
N VAL A 68 16.81 -13.63 -8.41
CA VAL A 68 15.35 -13.55 -8.62
C VAL A 68 15.03 -13.30 -10.10
N GLY A 69 13.80 -13.63 -10.49
CA GLY A 69 13.24 -13.31 -11.82
C GLY A 69 14.08 -13.82 -13.00
N ASP A 70 13.99 -13.13 -14.14
CA ASP A 70 14.84 -13.32 -15.31
C ASP A 70 16.14 -12.51 -15.23
N SER A 71 17.05 -12.72 -16.18
CA SER A 71 18.31 -11.97 -16.21
C SER A 71 18.06 -10.49 -16.51
N GLU A 72 18.55 -9.61 -15.64
CA GLU A 72 18.46 -8.16 -15.82
C GLU A 72 19.24 -7.66 -17.04
N ILE A 73 18.82 -6.51 -17.60
CA ILE A 73 19.60 -5.78 -18.60
C ILE A 73 20.78 -5.10 -17.87
N GLY A 74 22.01 -5.54 -18.17
CA GLY A 74 23.23 -5.04 -17.53
C GLY A 74 23.45 -5.59 -16.11
N PRO A 75 23.54 -6.93 -15.92
CA PRO A 75 23.62 -7.53 -14.60
C PRO A 75 24.96 -7.24 -13.93
N SER A 76 24.93 -6.96 -12.62
CA SER A 76 26.14 -6.63 -11.88
C SER A 76 26.96 -7.88 -11.59
N LYS A 77 28.23 -7.89 -12.00
CA LYS A 77 29.18 -8.98 -11.74
C LYS A 77 29.92 -8.84 -10.40
N LYS A 78 29.88 -7.66 -9.79
CA LYS A 78 30.54 -7.34 -8.51
C LYS A 78 29.60 -6.50 -7.66
N MET A 79 29.88 -6.40 -6.36
CA MET A 79 29.15 -5.49 -5.50
C MET A 79 29.63 -4.04 -5.72
N SER A 80 28.71 -3.09 -5.58
CA SER A 80 28.96 -1.66 -5.48
C SER A 80 28.22 -1.10 -4.26
N ALA A 81 28.32 0.21 -4.01
CA ALA A 81 27.62 0.86 -2.90
C ALA A 81 26.09 0.67 -2.95
N ASP A 82 25.51 0.52 -4.15
CA ASP A 82 24.06 0.47 -4.33
C ASP A 82 23.54 -0.87 -4.87
N LYS A 83 24.43 -1.74 -5.38
CA LYS A 83 24.05 -3.00 -6.03
C LYS A 83 24.85 -4.19 -5.52
N VAL A 84 24.15 -5.30 -5.33
CA VAL A 84 24.75 -6.63 -5.08
C VAL A 84 25.08 -7.33 -6.40
N ILE A 85 25.63 -8.54 -6.34
CA ILE A 85 25.88 -9.35 -7.54
C ILE A 85 24.54 -9.87 -8.09
N THR A 86 24.15 -9.47 -9.30
CA THR A 86 22.92 -9.93 -9.97
C THR A 86 23.20 -10.80 -11.20
N CYS A 87 24.47 -10.90 -11.62
CA CYS A 87 24.86 -11.77 -12.74
C CYS A 87 24.80 -13.25 -12.34
N LYS A 88 23.74 -13.95 -12.78
CA LYS A 88 23.51 -15.38 -12.50
C LYS A 88 24.69 -16.27 -12.90
N HIS A 89 25.36 -15.98 -14.01
CA HIS A 89 26.57 -16.71 -14.40
C HIS A 89 27.68 -16.54 -13.35
N THR A 90 27.94 -15.29 -12.91
CA THR A 90 28.91 -15.02 -11.86
C THR A 90 28.53 -15.71 -10.55
N LEU A 91 27.27 -15.69 -10.14
CA LEU A 91 26.81 -16.35 -8.91
C LEU A 91 27.02 -17.87 -8.93
N ARG A 92 26.78 -18.52 -10.07
CA ARG A 92 27.06 -19.96 -10.23
C ARG A 92 28.55 -20.27 -10.21
N GLU A 93 29.36 -19.40 -10.81
CA GLU A 93 30.79 -19.60 -10.89
C GLU A 93 31.53 -19.28 -9.58
N ASN A 94 31.07 -18.25 -8.88
CA ASN A 94 31.60 -17.75 -7.62
C ASN A 94 30.42 -17.55 -6.66
N PRO A 95 30.01 -18.60 -5.93
CA PRO A 95 28.88 -18.53 -5.01
C PRO A 95 29.07 -17.44 -3.95
N PRO A 96 28.06 -16.60 -3.67
CA PRO A 96 28.15 -15.56 -2.67
C PRO A 96 28.05 -16.14 -1.25
N ASP A 97 28.45 -15.36 -0.24
CA ASP A 97 28.25 -15.71 1.17
C ASP A 97 26.77 -15.69 1.54
N ILE A 98 26.04 -14.69 1.05
CA ILE A 98 24.60 -14.51 1.29
C ILE A 98 23.86 -14.54 -0.04
N LEU A 99 22.90 -15.45 -0.16
CA LEU A 99 22.03 -15.59 -1.32
C LEU A 99 20.63 -15.06 -1.02
N LEU A 100 20.24 -14.00 -1.72
CA LEU A 100 18.89 -13.45 -1.70
C LEU A 100 18.10 -14.04 -2.86
N THR A 101 16.94 -14.64 -2.60
CA THR A 101 16.14 -15.30 -3.63
C THR A 101 14.65 -15.36 -3.24
N ASN A 102 13.84 -16.04 -4.03
CA ASN A 102 12.47 -16.41 -3.69
C ASN A 102 12.33 -17.95 -3.69
N TYR A 103 11.23 -18.47 -3.14
CA TYR A 103 11.07 -19.92 -2.98
C TYR A 103 11.10 -20.69 -4.31
N LYS A 104 10.49 -20.15 -5.38
CA LYS A 104 10.49 -20.77 -6.73
C LYS A 104 11.90 -20.83 -7.32
N MET A 105 12.66 -19.75 -7.17
CA MET A 105 14.02 -19.68 -7.69
C MET A 105 14.96 -20.59 -6.92
N LEU A 106 14.79 -20.71 -5.60
CA LEU A 106 15.55 -21.66 -4.80
C LEU A 106 15.25 -23.11 -5.20
N ASP A 107 14.00 -23.44 -5.49
CA ASP A 107 13.62 -24.76 -6.01
C ASP A 107 14.36 -25.07 -7.33
N TYR A 108 14.38 -24.11 -8.25
CA TYR A 108 15.16 -24.24 -9.48
C TYR A 108 16.66 -24.39 -9.24
N LEU A 109 17.24 -23.63 -8.31
CA LEU A 109 18.66 -23.70 -7.98
C LEU A 109 19.06 -25.08 -7.45
N LEU A 110 18.16 -25.79 -6.76
CA LEU A 110 18.42 -27.14 -6.24
C LEU A 110 18.27 -28.23 -7.32
N MET A 111 17.36 -28.04 -8.29
CA MET A 111 17.00 -29.11 -9.24
C MET A 111 17.71 -28.99 -10.59
N ARG A 112 18.03 -27.79 -11.07
CA ARG A 112 18.54 -27.60 -12.44
C ARG A 112 20.03 -27.96 -12.54
N PRO A 113 20.45 -28.78 -13.52
CA PRO A 113 21.85 -29.16 -13.71
C PRO A 113 22.80 -27.96 -13.86
N GLY A 114 22.34 -26.90 -14.55
CA GLY A 114 23.14 -25.69 -14.76
C GLY A 114 23.40 -24.87 -13.49
N ASP A 115 22.59 -25.08 -12.45
CA ASP A 115 22.69 -24.35 -11.18
C ASP A 115 23.50 -25.11 -10.11
N GLN A 116 23.80 -26.41 -10.32
CA GLN A 116 24.57 -27.25 -9.39
C GLN A 116 25.94 -26.68 -9.01
N LYS A 117 26.56 -25.92 -9.93
CA LYS A 117 27.84 -25.23 -9.69
C LYS A 117 27.79 -24.25 -8.51
N LEU A 118 26.62 -23.72 -8.19
CA LEU A 118 26.39 -22.82 -7.06
C LEU A 118 26.73 -23.52 -5.72
N TRP A 119 26.43 -24.81 -5.62
CA TRP A 119 26.52 -25.58 -4.37
C TRP A 119 27.85 -26.33 -4.21
N ARG A 120 28.76 -26.25 -5.19
CA ARG A 120 29.99 -27.08 -5.23
C ARG A 120 30.91 -26.91 -4.02
N TYR A 121 30.84 -25.76 -3.35
CA TYR A 121 31.66 -25.44 -2.17
C TYR A 121 30.89 -25.62 -0.85
N ASN A 122 29.58 -25.89 -0.91
CA ASN A 122 28.77 -26.11 0.28
C ASN A 122 29.03 -27.50 0.84
N GLN A 123 29.86 -27.56 1.88
CA GLN A 123 30.06 -28.76 2.69
C GLN A 123 29.02 -28.81 3.83
N PRO A 124 28.80 -29.98 4.47
CA PRO A 124 27.97 -30.08 5.66
C PRO A 124 28.37 -29.05 6.73
N GLY A 125 27.45 -28.15 7.06
CA GLY A 125 27.66 -27.07 8.02
C GLY A 125 28.13 -25.72 7.43
N SER A 126 28.43 -25.62 6.13
CA SER A 126 28.75 -24.34 5.48
C SER A 126 27.54 -23.41 5.46
N LEU A 127 26.36 -23.94 5.13
CA LEU A 127 25.10 -23.21 5.23
C LEU A 127 24.63 -23.19 6.70
N ARG A 128 24.63 -22.00 7.31
CA ARG A 128 24.32 -21.80 8.73
C ARG A 128 22.99 -21.13 8.98
N TYR A 129 22.45 -20.43 7.99
CA TYR A 129 21.24 -19.64 8.16
C TYR A 129 20.26 -19.78 7.00
N LEU A 130 18.98 -19.94 7.35
CA LEU A 130 17.86 -19.80 6.43
C LEU A 130 16.88 -18.78 7.00
N VAL A 131 16.72 -17.66 6.30
CA VAL A 131 15.75 -16.63 6.63
C VAL A 131 14.59 -16.73 5.66
N VAL A 132 13.37 -16.77 6.16
CA VAL A 132 12.14 -16.61 5.39
C VAL A 132 11.48 -15.32 5.85
N ASP A 133 11.52 -14.31 4.97
CA ASP A 133 10.91 -13.02 5.23
C ASP A 133 9.41 -13.08 4.90
N GLU A 134 8.60 -12.38 5.69
CA GLU A 134 7.14 -12.38 5.59
C GLU A 134 6.53 -13.79 5.54
N LEU A 135 6.92 -14.63 6.48
CA LEU A 135 6.49 -16.01 6.64
C LEU A 135 4.96 -16.16 6.58
N HIS A 136 4.21 -15.16 7.06
CA HIS A 136 2.73 -15.14 7.01
C HIS A 136 2.14 -15.17 5.59
N THR A 137 2.92 -14.83 4.57
CA THR A 137 2.48 -14.87 3.16
C THR A 137 2.48 -16.29 2.58
N PHE A 138 3.11 -17.25 3.25
CA PHE A 138 3.22 -18.64 2.81
C PHE A 138 2.16 -19.52 3.46
N ASP A 139 0.89 -19.26 3.17
CA ASP A 139 -0.23 -20.06 3.67
C ASP A 139 -0.69 -21.14 2.68
N GLY A 140 -1.59 -22.02 3.15
CA GLY A 140 -2.20 -23.08 2.35
C GLY A 140 -1.21 -23.90 1.51
N ALA A 141 -1.42 -23.88 0.19
CA ALA A 141 -0.58 -24.62 -0.75
C ALA A 141 0.85 -24.08 -0.82
N GLN A 142 1.05 -22.76 -0.78
CA GLN A 142 2.38 -22.16 -0.87
C GLN A 142 3.23 -22.48 0.37
N GLY A 143 2.60 -22.50 1.55
CA GLY A 143 3.25 -22.96 2.79
C GLY A 143 3.74 -24.40 2.70
N SER A 144 2.91 -25.28 2.14
CA SER A 144 3.26 -26.70 1.94
C SER A 144 4.44 -26.87 0.97
N ASP A 145 4.46 -26.10 -0.12
CA ASP A 145 5.56 -26.09 -1.08
C ASP A 145 6.87 -25.61 -0.43
N LEU A 146 6.80 -24.53 0.37
CA LEU A 146 7.95 -24.01 1.09
C LEU A 146 8.47 -25.03 2.10
N ALA A 147 7.59 -25.69 2.86
CA ALA A 147 7.97 -26.72 3.83
C ALA A 147 8.70 -27.90 3.17
N CYS A 148 8.24 -28.34 2.00
CA CYS A 148 8.89 -29.38 1.21
C CYS A 148 10.23 -28.91 0.64
N LEU A 149 10.32 -27.65 0.20
CA LEU A 149 11.55 -27.04 -0.30
C LEU A 149 12.62 -26.96 0.79
N VAL A 150 12.28 -26.53 2.01
CA VAL A 150 13.22 -26.46 3.12
C VAL A 150 13.79 -27.84 3.43
N ARG A 151 12.95 -28.88 3.51
CA ARG A 151 13.41 -30.27 3.71
C ARG A 151 14.35 -30.74 2.61
N ARG A 152 14.04 -30.44 1.34
CA ARG A 152 14.93 -30.76 0.21
C ARG A 152 16.25 -30.01 0.28
N LEU A 153 16.25 -28.72 0.64
CA LEU A 153 17.46 -27.94 0.85
C LEU A 153 18.33 -28.56 1.95
N LYS A 154 17.74 -28.86 3.11
CA LYS A 154 18.44 -29.49 4.24
C LYS A 154 19.10 -30.80 3.84
N HIS A 155 18.37 -31.65 3.12
CA HIS A 155 18.87 -32.93 2.63
C HIS A 155 19.97 -32.76 1.58
N HIS A 156 19.79 -31.84 0.62
CA HIS A 156 20.74 -31.60 -0.46
C HIS A 156 22.11 -31.09 0.04
N ILE A 157 22.09 -30.19 1.03
CA ILE A 157 23.31 -29.58 1.59
C ILE A 157 23.90 -30.41 2.75
N GLY A 158 23.10 -31.26 3.39
CA GLY A 158 23.51 -32.01 4.58
C GLY A 158 23.72 -31.08 5.77
N VAL A 159 22.71 -30.27 6.10
CA VAL A 159 22.82 -29.31 7.22
C VAL A 159 22.93 -30.03 8.57
N ASP A 160 23.67 -29.42 9.49
CA ASP A 160 23.71 -29.81 10.89
C ASP A 160 22.64 -29.02 11.66
N ASP A 161 21.54 -29.66 12.02
CA ASP A 161 20.40 -29.01 12.69
C ASP A 161 20.79 -28.31 14.00
N LYS A 162 21.90 -28.69 14.67
CA LYS A 162 22.37 -28.01 15.88
C LYS A 162 23.02 -26.65 15.59
N ARG A 163 23.49 -26.45 14.35
CA ARG A 163 24.22 -25.27 13.91
C ARG A 163 23.47 -24.45 12.86
N PHE A 164 22.42 -25.01 12.27
CA PHE A 164 21.57 -24.40 11.26
C PHE A 164 20.43 -23.61 11.91
N ALA A 165 20.50 -22.29 11.80
CA ALA A 165 19.51 -21.37 12.36
C ALA A 165 18.45 -21.00 11.32
N CYS A 166 17.19 -21.28 11.65
CA CYS A 166 16.04 -20.85 10.86
C CYS A 166 15.43 -19.57 11.46
N VAL A 167 15.17 -18.56 10.62
CA VAL A 167 14.59 -17.29 11.05
C VAL A 167 13.35 -17.01 10.20
N GLY A 168 12.19 -16.88 10.85
CA GLY A 168 10.97 -16.40 10.22
C GLY A 168 10.64 -14.99 10.68
N THR A 169 10.32 -14.10 9.75
CA THR A 169 9.74 -12.78 10.06
C THR A 169 8.25 -12.78 9.71
N SER A 170 7.43 -12.10 10.51
CA SER A 170 6.01 -11.96 10.25
C SER A 170 5.49 -10.65 10.80
N ALA A 171 4.56 -10.02 10.07
CA ALA A 171 3.88 -8.81 10.49
C ALA A 171 2.55 -9.05 11.24
N THR A 172 1.93 -10.22 11.07
CA THR A 172 0.49 -10.42 11.38
C THR A 172 0.16 -11.78 11.97
N VAL A 173 1.14 -12.61 12.35
CA VAL A 173 0.78 -13.88 12.99
C VAL A 173 0.19 -13.55 14.35
N GLY A 174 -1.09 -13.91 14.52
CA GLY A 174 -1.93 -13.55 15.67
C GLY A 174 -1.34 -13.92 17.02
N ASP A 175 -1.96 -13.43 18.09
CA ASP A 175 -1.45 -13.49 19.46
C ASP A 175 -1.22 -14.90 20.02
N GLU A 176 -1.72 -15.94 19.33
CA GLU A 176 -1.57 -17.34 19.68
C GLU A 176 -0.16 -17.88 19.39
N LEU A 177 0.74 -17.67 20.36
CA LEU A 177 2.13 -18.12 20.35
C LEU A 177 2.29 -19.59 19.92
N GLY A 178 1.42 -20.48 20.41
CA GLY A 178 1.47 -21.91 20.10
C GLY A 178 1.28 -22.20 18.61
N GLN A 179 0.30 -21.55 17.96
CA GLN A 179 0.06 -21.74 16.52
C GLN A 179 1.23 -21.25 15.68
N LEU A 180 1.85 -20.12 16.06
CA LEU A 180 3.05 -19.60 15.39
C LEU A 180 4.22 -20.59 15.47
N LEU A 181 4.46 -21.14 16.67
CA LEU A 181 5.55 -22.10 16.90
C LEU A 181 5.33 -23.40 16.12
N ASP A 182 4.11 -23.94 16.13
CA ASP A 182 3.77 -25.16 15.38
C ASP A 182 3.88 -24.95 13.87
N TYR A 183 3.43 -23.79 13.39
CA TYR A 183 3.56 -23.42 11.98
C TYR A 183 5.04 -23.27 11.59
N ALA A 184 5.85 -22.53 12.36
CA ALA A 184 7.28 -22.38 12.13
C ALA A 184 8.01 -23.74 12.15
N LYS A 185 7.67 -24.60 13.12
CA LYS A 185 8.19 -25.97 13.22
C LYS A 185 7.88 -26.79 11.97
N THR A 186 6.66 -26.66 11.45
CA THR A 186 6.22 -27.38 10.24
C THR A 186 6.98 -26.90 8.99
N ILE A 187 7.12 -25.58 8.82
CA ILE A 187 7.84 -24.98 7.68
C ILE A 187 9.33 -25.30 7.72
N PHE A 188 9.98 -25.05 8.85
CA PHE A 188 11.43 -25.14 8.98
C PHE A 188 11.95 -26.53 9.33
N ASP A 189 11.06 -27.47 9.67
CA ASP A 189 11.41 -28.84 10.04
C ASP A 189 12.40 -28.89 11.21
N GLN A 190 12.14 -28.08 12.24
CA GLN A 190 12.99 -27.91 13.44
C GLN A 190 12.14 -27.44 14.64
N PRO A 191 12.51 -27.81 15.88
CA PRO A 191 11.79 -27.34 17.06
C PRO A 191 12.06 -25.86 17.35
N PHE A 192 11.03 -25.14 17.81
CA PHE A 192 11.14 -23.77 18.34
C PHE A 192 10.57 -23.75 19.75
N GLY A 193 11.31 -23.15 20.69
CA GLY A 193 10.83 -22.88 22.04
C GLY A 193 10.15 -21.51 22.14
N ASP A 194 9.50 -21.23 23.26
CA ASP A 194 8.83 -19.94 23.51
C ASP A 194 9.82 -18.77 23.45
N ASP A 195 11.07 -18.99 23.85
CA ASP A 195 12.18 -18.04 23.81
C ASP A 195 12.66 -17.70 22.38
N ALA A 196 12.26 -18.49 21.38
CA ALA A 196 12.56 -18.21 19.97
C ALA A 196 11.67 -17.10 19.38
N VAL A 197 10.57 -16.75 20.05
CA VAL A 197 9.64 -15.72 19.55
C VAL A 197 10.02 -14.35 20.08
N ILE A 198 10.70 -13.60 19.22
CA ILE A 198 10.95 -12.18 19.44
C ILE A 198 9.71 -11.38 19.02
N ARG A 199 9.06 -10.73 19.99
CA ARG A 199 7.93 -9.81 19.83
C ARG A 199 8.39 -8.35 19.91
N GLU A 200 7.51 -7.43 19.59
CA GLU A 200 7.73 -6.01 19.81
C GLU A 200 7.18 -5.60 21.16
N ASP A 201 7.88 -4.68 21.81
CA ASP A 201 7.38 -3.98 22.98
C ASP A 201 7.05 -2.54 22.55
N ARG A 202 5.84 -2.08 22.89
CA ARG A 202 5.35 -0.76 22.51
C ARG A 202 5.06 0.02 23.78
N TYR A 203 5.68 1.19 23.89
CA TYR A 203 5.30 2.11 24.95
C TYR A 203 3.83 2.53 24.81
N THR A 204 3.11 2.43 25.91
CA THR A 204 1.83 3.12 26.09
C THR A 204 2.06 4.64 26.05
N ALA A 205 1.00 5.40 25.79
CA ALA A 205 1.07 6.87 25.84
C ALA A 205 1.60 7.36 27.21
N ALA A 206 1.18 6.73 28.30
CA ALA A 206 1.61 7.05 29.66
C ALA A 206 3.11 6.79 29.88
N GLU A 207 3.63 5.64 29.43
CA GLU A 207 5.06 5.33 29.52
C GLU A 207 5.89 6.27 28.65
N TYR A 208 5.43 6.57 27.43
CA TYR A 208 6.16 7.42 26.50
C TYR A 208 6.30 8.88 26.97
N LEU A 209 5.28 9.37 27.68
CA LEU A 209 5.21 10.73 28.23
C LEU A 209 5.68 10.81 29.70
N GLN A 210 6.08 9.69 30.28
CA GLN A 210 6.52 9.63 31.68
C GLN A 210 7.69 10.60 31.91
N GLY A 211 7.55 11.45 32.94
CA GLY A 211 8.57 12.45 33.31
C GLY A 211 8.48 13.77 32.55
N TYR A 212 7.48 13.96 31.68
CA TYR A 212 7.21 15.23 31.00
C TYR A 212 5.93 15.89 31.56
N THR A 213 6.08 17.06 32.16
CA THR A 213 4.96 17.91 32.57
C THR A 213 4.53 18.81 31.41
N ILE A 214 3.24 19.12 31.33
CA ILE A 214 2.71 20.05 30.33
C ILE A 214 3.20 21.46 30.67
N GLU A 215 3.95 22.06 29.75
CA GLU A 215 4.45 23.44 29.80
C GLU A 215 3.77 24.32 28.74
N TYR A 216 3.26 23.70 27.67
CA TYR A 216 2.64 24.40 26.54
C TYR A 216 1.19 23.93 26.30
N SER A 217 0.29 24.88 26.11
CA SER A 217 -1.13 24.63 25.85
C SER A 217 -1.76 25.61 24.86
N GLN A 218 -0.93 26.29 24.07
CA GLN A 218 -1.39 27.25 23.09
C GLN A 218 -1.69 26.53 21.77
N TYR A 219 -2.58 27.13 20.99
CA TYR A 219 -2.97 26.61 19.70
C TYR A 219 -3.00 27.75 18.68
N PRO A 220 -2.69 27.50 17.40
CA PRO A 220 -2.81 28.51 16.37
C PRO A 220 -4.27 28.97 16.21
N GLY A 221 -4.55 30.23 16.55
CA GLY A 221 -5.85 30.86 16.33
C GLY A 221 -6.08 31.28 14.88
N GLN A 222 -7.25 31.82 14.58
CA GLN A 222 -7.65 32.20 13.22
C GLN A 222 -6.71 33.25 12.60
N GLU A 223 -6.12 34.12 13.42
CA GLU A 223 -5.12 35.11 13.02
C GLU A 223 -3.88 34.49 12.34
N ALA A 224 -3.58 33.22 12.62
CA ALA A 224 -2.47 32.50 12.03
C ALA A 224 -2.81 31.83 10.68
N SER A 225 -4.02 32.01 10.14
CA SER A 225 -4.49 31.31 8.91
C SER A 225 -3.51 31.42 7.74
N ALA A 226 -2.90 32.61 7.54
CA ALA A 226 -1.92 32.82 6.47
C ALA A 226 -0.59 32.08 6.70
N VAL A 227 -0.17 31.98 7.97
CA VAL A 227 1.07 31.31 8.40
C VAL A 227 0.90 29.78 8.39
N LEU A 228 -0.33 29.29 8.59
CA LEU A 228 -0.65 27.86 8.54
C LEU A 228 -0.68 27.28 7.12
N ASP A 229 -0.71 28.11 6.07
CA ASP A 229 -0.75 27.63 4.69
C ASP A 229 0.66 27.21 4.19
N PRO A 230 0.92 25.91 3.94
CA PRO A 230 2.20 25.44 3.43
C PRO A 230 2.54 26.01 2.05
N GLN A 231 1.56 26.47 1.26
CA GLN A 231 1.83 27.08 -0.05
C GLN A 231 2.44 28.49 0.06
N ALA A 232 2.40 29.12 1.24
CA ALA A 232 3.01 30.42 1.47
C ALA A 232 4.55 30.36 1.61
N TYR A 233 5.13 29.15 1.64
CA TYR A 233 6.55 28.94 1.93
C TYR A 233 7.30 28.38 0.73
N ALA A 234 8.57 28.79 0.60
CA ALA A 234 9.44 28.35 -0.49
C ALA A 234 10.02 26.95 -0.27
N SER A 235 10.18 26.52 1.00
CA SER A 235 10.71 25.21 1.35
C SER A 235 9.97 24.58 2.53
N PRO A 236 10.04 23.24 2.69
CA PRO A 236 9.48 22.55 3.85
C PRO A 236 10.08 23.03 5.17
N VAL A 237 11.37 23.35 5.21
CA VAL A 237 12.05 23.85 6.42
C VAL A 237 11.53 25.23 6.81
N ASP A 238 11.29 26.11 5.83
CA ASP A 238 10.72 27.44 6.10
C ASP A 238 9.30 27.32 6.67
N TYR A 239 8.50 26.39 6.14
CA TYR A 239 7.17 26.09 6.68
C TYR A 239 7.26 25.67 8.15
N LEU A 240 8.12 24.69 8.48
CA LEU A 240 8.31 24.21 9.85
C LEU A 240 8.74 25.33 10.81
N ASN A 241 9.69 26.18 10.37
CA ASN A 241 10.15 27.33 11.15
C ASN A 241 9.06 28.39 11.32
N GLY A 242 8.12 28.51 10.38
CA GLY A 242 6.91 29.33 10.55
C GLY A 242 5.91 28.73 11.52
N GLN A 243 5.85 27.39 11.63
CA GLN A 243 4.93 26.70 12.53
C GLN A 243 5.41 26.68 14.00
N ILE A 244 6.71 26.49 14.25
CA ILE A 244 7.26 26.35 15.61
C ILE A 244 6.79 27.47 16.57
N PRO A 245 6.85 28.77 16.22
CA PRO A 245 6.43 29.85 17.11
C PRO A 245 4.93 29.86 17.43
N LEU A 246 4.08 29.27 16.57
CA LEU A 246 2.64 29.18 16.81
C LEU A 246 2.31 28.20 17.95
N TRP A 247 3.15 27.18 18.12
CA TRP A 247 2.99 26.13 19.15
C TRP A 247 3.89 26.38 20.37
N PHE A 248 5.01 27.08 20.18
CA PHE A 248 6.05 27.29 21.19
C PHE A 248 6.58 28.74 21.14
N PRO A 249 5.78 29.75 21.53
CA PRO A 249 6.16 31.16 21.37
C PRO A 249 7.37 31.57 22.23
N ASP A 250 7.59 30.90 23.36
CA ASP A 250 8.75 31.15 24.23
C ASP A 250 10.02 30.41 23.78
N SER A 251 9.95 29.63 22.70
CA SER A 251 11.08 28.87 22.17
C SER A 251 11.87 29.69 21.15
N SER A 252 13.20 29.64 21.25
CA SER A 252 14.11 30.17 20.22
C SER A 252 14.51 29.11 19.18
N LEU A 253 13.82 27.96 19.16
CA LEU A 253 14.12 26.86 18.27
C LEU A 253 13.95 27.27 16.80
N GLN A 254 15.01 27.04 16.02
CA GLN A 254 15.00 27.14 14.57
C GLN A 254 15.70 25.93 13.96
N LEU A 255 15.09 25.37 12.92
CA LEU A 255 15.65 24.27 12.15
C LEU A 255 16.55 24.82 11.04
N PRO A 256 17.78 24.30 10.88
CA PRO A 256 18.64 24.66 9.76
C PRO A 256 18.13 24.04 8.46
N ALA A 257 18.58 24.57 7.31
CA ALA A 257 18.20 24.05 5.99
C ALA A 257 18.54 22.57 5.78
N ASP A 258 19.69 22.12 6.31
CA ASP A 258 20.07 20.70 6.31
C ASP A 258 19.64 20.03 7.62
N LEU A 259 18.48 19.37 7.58
CA LEU A 259 17.89 18.64 8.71
C LEU A 259 18.65 17.37 9.11
N ASP A 260 19.55 16.88 8.25
CA ASP A 260 20.32 15.65 8.48
C ASP A 260 21.76 15.93 8.96
N SER A 261 22.19 17.19 8.94
CA SER A 261 23.40 17.66 9.63
C SER A 261 23.34 17.41 11.14
N ASP A 262 24.50 17.42 11.82
CA ASP A 262 24.55 17.28 13.30
C ASP A 262 23.71 18.35 14.01
N LEU A 263 23.75 19.59 13.53
CA LEU A 263 22.94 20.69 14.06
C LEU A 263 21.45 20.47 13.78
N GLY A 264 21.09 20.02 12.57
CA GLY A 264 19.71 19.71 12.20
C GLY A 264 19.12 18.62 13.08
N ARG A 265 19.89 17.54 13.32
CA ARG A 265 19.49 16.44 14.20
C ARG A 265 19.35 16.88 15.65
N GLU A 266 20.28 17.69 16.16
CA GLU A 266 20.19 18.28 17.49
C GLU A 266 18.93 19.13 17.68
N LYS A 267 18.62 20.01 16.72
CA LYS A 267 17.43 20.86 16.76
C LYS A 267 16.13 20.06 16.66
N ARG A 268 16.13 18.94 15.93
CA ARG A 268 14.98 18.03 15.87
C ARG A 268 14.78 17.22 17.16
N ILE A 269 15.86 16.94 17.90
CA ILE A 269 15.78 16.36 19.25
C ILE A 269 15.16 17.38 20.21
N GLU A 270 15.60 18.65 20.13
CA GLU A 270 15.03 19.76 20.90
C GLU A 270 13.52 19.90 20.63
N LEU A 271 13.10 19.86 19.35
CA LEU A 271 11.69 19.85 18.95
C LEU A 271 10.91 18.69 19.59
N GLY A 272 11.46 17.47 19.59
CA GLY A 272 10.84 16.31 20.22
C GLY A 272 10.68 16.45 21.74
N SER A 273 11.61 17.16 22.40
CA SER A 273 11.48 17.50 23.81
C SER A 273 10.33 18.47 24.07
N LEU A 274 10.21 19.53 23.26
CA LEU A 274 9.13 20.52 23.35
C LEU A 274 7.75 19.88 23.12
N LEU A 275 7.63 19.04 22.09
CA LEU A 275 6.39 18.34 21.76
C LEU A 275 5.88 17.47 22.93
N ARG A 276 6.77 16.80 23.68
CA ARG A 276 6.38 16.00 24.86
C ARG A 276 5.83 16.82 26.01
N ARG A 277 6.09 18.13 26.03
CA ARG A 277 5.57 19.08 27.03
C ARG A 277 4.37 19.88 26.51
N HIS A 278 3.90 19.59 25.31
CA HIS A 278 2.72 20.23 24.76
C HIS A 278 1.47 19.38 24.96
N SER A 279 0.41 19.97 25.51
CA SER A 279 -0.89 19.32 25.75
C SER A 279 -1.46 18.60 24.52
N ILE A 280 -1.40 19.20 23.32
CA ILE A 280 -1.86 18.57 22.08
C ILE A 280 -1.30 17.16 21.82
N LEU A 281 -0.02 16.91 22.15
CA LEU A 281 0.54 15.58 21.94
C LEU A 281 -0.08 14.56 22.90
N HIS A 282 -0.36 14.97 24.14
CA HIS A 282 -1.02 14.15 25.13
C HIS A 282 -2.44 13.81 24.67
N VAL A 283 -3.20 14.80 24.19
CA VAL A 283 -4.56 14.61 23.64
C VAL A 283 -4.55 13.67 22.43
N LEU A 284 -3.66 13.89 21.46
CA LEU A 284 -3.59 13.04 20.27
C LEU A 284 -3.23 11.58 20.60
N LEU A 285 -2.31 11.36 21.56
CA LEU A 285 -1.93 10.03 21.98
C LEU A 285 -3.03 9.34 22.81
N GLU A 286 -3.76 10.11 23.62
CA GLU A 286 -4.92 9.63 24.37
C GLU A 286 -6.08 9.26 23.45
N ASP A 287 -6.42 10.11 22.46
CA ASP A 287 -7.46 9.84 21.47
C ASP A 287 -7.14 8.60 20.63
N LEU A 288 -5.85 8.37 20.31
CA LEU A 288 -5.44 7.22 19.51
C LEU A 288 -5.66 5.89 20.25
N GLN A 289 -5.48 5.85 21.58
CA GLN A 289 -5.54 4.62 22.40
C GLN A 289 -4.77 3.42 21.80
N GLY A 290 -3.69 3.67 21.05
CA GLY A 290 -2.92 2.64 20.34
C GLY A 290 -3.55 2.10 19.05
N GLY A 291 -4.70 2.63 18.64
CA GLY A 291 -5.43 2.29 17.42
C GLY A 291 -5.23 3.29 16.27
N ILE A 292 -6.26 3.44 15.45
CA ILE A 292 -6.30 4.32 14.28
C ILE A 292 -7.43 5.33 14.49
N LEU A 293 -7.13 6.61 14.28
CA LEU A 293 -8.14 7.68 14.23
C LEU A 293 -8.39 8.09 12.79
N SER A 294 -9.67 8.35 12.46
CA SER A 294 -10.00 8.97 11.18
C SER A 294 -9.69 10.46 11.22
N GLU A 295 -9.35 11.04 10.07
CA GLU A 295 -9.11 12.50 9.96
C GLU A 295 -10.34 13.29 10.44
N GLN A 296 -11.55 12.82 10.10
CA GLN A 296 -12.80 13.45 10.53
C GLN A 296 -12.91 13.52 12.06
N GLN A 297 -12.61 12.44 12.78
CA GLN A 297 -12.64 12.42 14.25
C GLN A 297 -11.63 13.40 14.85
N CYS A 298 -10.39 13.44 14.32
CA CYS A 298 -9.39 14.41 14.75
C CYS A 298 -9.86 15.85 14.55
N LEU A 299 -10.52 16.12 13.40
CA LEU A 299 -11.04 17.45 13.08
C LEU A 299 -12.22 17.84 13.97
N GLU A 300 -13.14 16.91 14.26
CA GLU A 300 -14.27 17.17 15.16
C GLU A 300 -13.78 17.53 16.57
N ASN A 301 -12.82 16.78 17.12
CA ASN A 301 -12.22 17.07 18.42
C ASN A 301 -11.54 18.45 18.43
N LEU A 302 -10.74 18.76 17.40
CA LEU A 302 -10.07 20.04 17.27
C LEU A 302 -11.04 21.21 17.03
N GLN A 303 -12.09 21.03 16.23
CA GLN A 303 -13.11 22.06 16.00
C GLN A 303 -13.83 22.44 17.29
N VAL A 304 -14.20 21.43 18.10
CA VAL A 304 -14.84 21.67 19.40
C VAL A 304 -13.87 22.39 20.34
N MET A 305 -12.60 21.96 20.38
CA MET A 305 -11.60 22.55 21.26
C MET A 305 -11.21 23.97 20.87
N LEU A 306 -11.13 24.26 19.57
CA LEU A 306 -10.71 25.57 19.04
C LEU A 306 -11.90 26.53 18.81
N ALA A 307 -13.13 26.02 18.72
CA ALA A 307 -14.33 26.76 18.29
C ALA A 307 -14.17 27.42 16.91
N GLU A 308 -13.54 26.72 15.96
CA GLU A 308 -13.10 27.24 14.66
C GLU A 308 -13.69 26.49 13.45
N SER A 309 -13.50 27.05 12.26
CA SER A 309 -13.94 26.43 11.00
C SER A 309 -13.21 25.12 10.69
N ALA A 310 -13.86 24.23 9.93
CA ALA A 310 -13.27 22.95 9.51
C ALA A 310 -11.95 23.12 8.74
N GLY A 311 -11.90 24.11 7.84
CA GLY A 311 -10.68 24.40 7.07
C GLY A 311 -9.51 24.84 7.95
N HIS A 312 -9.78 25.66 8.97
CA HIS A 312 -8.75 26.07 9.94
C HIS A 312 -8.27 24.88 10.77
N ALA A 313 -9.18 24.06 11.30
CA ALA A 313 -8.83 22.86 12.06
C ALA A 313 -7.95 21.90 11.25
N THR A 314 -8.22 21.73 9.95
CA THR A 314 -7.35 20.94 9.06
C THR A 314 -5.94 21.49 8.97
N ARG A 315 -5.78 22.80 8.83
CA ARG A 315 -4.46 23.44 8.76
C ARG A 315 -3.71 23.34 10.08
N VAL A 316 -4.40 23.49 11.22
CA VAL A 316 -3.83 23.29 12.56
C VAL A 316 -3.36 21.85 12.74
N LEU A 317 -4.17 20.86 12.35
CA LEU A 317 -3.79 19.45 12.41
C LEU A 317 -2.57 19.16 11.52
N GLN A 318 -2.55 19.67 10.29
CA GLN A 318 -1.40 19.51 9.38
C GLN A 318 -0.12 20.12 9.96
N SER A 319 -0.23 21.29 10.59
CA SER A 319 0.89 22.00 11.24
C SER A 319 1.54 21.15 12.33
N ILE A 320 0.75 20.64 13.29
CA ILE A 320 1.31 19.81 14.38
C ILE A 320 1.85 18.47 13.88
N LEU A 321 1.17 17.82 12.92
CA LEU A 321 1.64 16.56 12.34
C LEU A 321 2.96 16.74 11.58
N ALA A 322 3.18 17.87 10.91
CA ALA A 322 4.45 18.19 10.26
C ALA A 322 5.59 18.34 11.28
N LEU A 323 5.35 18.99 12.41
CA LEU A 323 6.34 19.10 13.50
C LEU A 323 6.65 17.73 14.12
N ILE A 324 5.63 16.92 14.39
CA ILE A 324 5.77 15.56 14.92
C ILE A 324 6.57 14.68 13.96
N ALA A 325 6.31 14.75 12.66
CA ALA A 325 7.03 13.98 11.64
C ALA A 325 8.53 14.31 11.60
N GLN A 326 8.90 15.55 11.95
CA GLN A 326 10.27 16.03 11.88
C GLN A 326 11.04 15.90 13.18
N ALA A 327 10.36 15.82 14.32
CA ALA A 327 10.99 15.60 15.61
C ALA A 327 11.78 14.28 15.67
N ARG A 328 12.80 14.23 16.53
CA ARG A 328 13.67 13.06 16.72
C ARG A 328 13.91 12.77 18.20
N LEU A 329 14.34 11.54 18.50
CA LEU A 329 14.87 11.16 19.81
C LEU A 329 16.37 11.06 19.75
N GLU A 330 17.01 11.42 20.86
CA GLU A 330 18.43 11.21 21.06
C GLU A 330 18.74 9.72 21.20
N VAL A 331 19.83 9.28 20.56
CA VAL A 331 20.46 8.00 20.85
C VAL A 331 21.64 8.27 21.77
N PRO A 332 21.65 7.73 23.00
CA PRO A 332 22.78 7.91 23.91
C PRO A 332 24.06 7.32 23.29
N GLU A 333 25.08 8.15 23.11
CA GLU A 333 26.39 7.72 22.62
C GLU A 333 27.38 7.63 23.79
N LYS A 334 28.14 6.52 23.88
CA LYS A 334 29.32 6.48 24.75
C LYS A 334 30.38 7.43 24.19
N GLN A 335 31.23 7.97 25.07
CA GLN A 335 32.25 8.94 24.67
C GLN A 335 33.17 8.40 23.57
N GLU A 336 33.63 7.15 23.69
CA GLU A 336 34.48 6.50 22.68
C GLU A 336 33.80 6.38 21.31
N ASP A 337 32.50 6.06 21.27
CA ASP A 337 31.75 5.91 20.04
C ASP A 337 31.51 7.27 19.36
N ARG A 338 31.26 8.31 20.17
CA ARG A 338 31.15 9.69 19.71
C ARG A 338 32.45 10.18 19.08
N GLU A 339 33.60 9.90 19.69
CA GLU A 339 34.91 10.28 19.16
C GLU A 339 35.19 9.59 17.81
N LYS A 340 34.94 8.27 17.72
CA LYS A 340 35.06 7.50 16.46
C LYS A 340 34.14 8.06 15.37
N ARG A 341 32.90 8.40 15.72
CA ARG A 341 31.92 8.97 14.80
C ARG A 341 32.40 10.30 14.22
N LEU A 342 32.87 11.22 15.08
CA LEU A 342 33.37 12.53 14.67
C LEU A 342 34.62 12.39 13.78
N GLN A 343 35.54 11.48 14.10
CA GLN A 343 36.69 11.17 13.25
C GLN A 343 36.27 10.63 11.87
N ALA A 344 35.21 9.82 11.81
CA ALA A 344 34.65 9.29 10.58
C ALA A 344 33.72 10.27 9.83
N ASN A 345 33.58 11.51 10.31
CA ASN A 345 32.66 12.52 9.78
C ASN A 345 31.21 11.99 9.60
N LYS A 346 30.76 11.15 10.53
CA LYS A 346 29.42 10.57 10.52
C LYS A 346 28.46 11.41 11.35
N ALA A 347 27.23 11.60 10.85
CA ALA A 347 26.22 12.39 11.56
C ALA A 347 25.70 11.68 12.84
N ARG A 348 25.30 12.46 13.86
CA ARG A 348 24.80 11.99 15.16
C ARG A 348 23.64 11.00 14.98
N PRO A 349 23.66 9.81 15.60
CA PRO A 349 22.54 8.89 15.53
C PRO A 349 21.28 9.47 16.18
N VAL A 350 20.13 9.23 15.56
CA VAL A 350 18.82 9.65 16.06
C VAL A 350 17.82 8.54 15.82
N LEU A 351 16.78 8.48 16.65
CA LEU A 351 15.59 7.67 16.39
C LEU A 351 14.44 8.57 15.94
N PRO A 352 13.46 8.04 15.18
CA PRO A 352 12.20 8.72 14.96
C PRO A 352 11.57 9.11 16.30
N PHE A 353 10.93 10.29 16.35
CA PHE A 353 10.16 10.70 17.53
C PHE A 353 9.01 9.73 17.79
N VAL A 354 8.14 9.58 16.80
CA VAL A 354 7.11 8.55 16.74
C VAL A 354 7.05 8.00 15.32
N GLN A 355 6.44 6.83 15.14
CA GLN A 355 6.10 6.35 13.81
C GLN A 355 4.75 6.94 13.37
N LEU A 356 4.78 8.14 12.77
CA LEU A 356 3.58 8.74 12.20
C LEU A 356 3.20 8.06 10.88
N ARG A 357 1.98 7.52 10.80
CA ARG A 357 1.42 6.89 9.59
C ARG A 357 0.15 7.61 9.18
N SER A 358 0.13 8.16 7.97
CA SER A 358 -1.08 8.64 7.33
C SER A 358 -1.53 7.60 6.31
N GLN A 359 -2.77 7.11 6.44
CA GLN A 359 -3.35 6.12 5.55
C GLN A 359 -4.48 6.76 4.78
N LEU A 360 -4.36 6.74 3.45
CA LEU A 360 -5.39 7.25 2.56
C LEU A 360 -6.16 6.09 1.95
N TRP A 361 -7.40 5.94 2.38
CA TRP A 361 -8.32 4.95 1.84
C TRP A 361 -9.11 5.55 0.69
N LEU A 362 -8.97 4.97 -0.50
CA LEU A 362 -9.63 5.43 -1.70
C LEU A 362 -10.35 4.27 -2.32
N ARG A 363 -11.62 4.50 -2.65
CA ARG A 363 -12.38 3.59 -3.47
C ARG A 363 -12.57 4.22 -4.84
N GLU A 364 -11.98 3.59 -5.85
CA GLU A 364 -12.19 4.02 -7.21
C GLU A 364 -13.66 3.81 -7.59
N MET A 365 -14.28 4.85 -8.18
CA MET A 365 -15.65 4.85 -8.71
C MET A 365 -15.75 3.94 -9.94
N ARG A 366 -15.60 2.62 -9.76
CA ARG A 366 -15.62 1.59 -10.79
C ARG A 366 -16.89 0.76 -10.69
N ARG A 367 -17.42 0.33 -11.85
CA ARG A 367 -18.62 -0.54 -11.95
C ARG A 367 -19.80 0.00 -11.13
N LEU A 368 -20.09 1.29 -11.26
CA LEU A 368 -21.23 1.89 -10.59
C LEU A 368 -22.52 1.46 -11.27
N VAL A 369 -23.47 1.05 -10.46
CA VAL A 369 -24.82 0.63 -10.87
C VAL A 369 -25.84 1.42 -10.10
N ALA A 370 -27.03 1.60 -10.67
CA ALA A 370 -28.13 2.24 -9.96
C ALA A 370 -29.36 1.35 -9.92
N SER A 371 -30.10 1.42 -8.82
CA SER A 371 -31.38 0.74 -8.68
C SER A 371 -32.34 1.23 -9.76
N VAL A 372 -33.10 0.33 -10.38
CA VAL A 372 -34.20 0.71 -11.27
C VAL A 372 -35.40 1.12 -10.44
N SER A 373 -35.47 2.40 -10.04
CA SER A 373 -36.53 2.92 -9.19
C SER A 373 -36.85 4.39 -9.54
N LYS A 374 -37.87 4.98 -8.90
CA LYS A 374 -38.24 6.39 -9.12
C LYS A 374 -37.16 7.36 -8.61
N THR A 375 -36.44 6.94 -7.55
CA THR A 375 -35.32 7.67 -6.94
C THR A 375 -34.13 6.71 -6.92
N PRO A 376 -33.40 6.62 -8.04
CA PRO A 376 -32.33 5.63 -8.20
C PRO A 376 -31.24 5.83 -7.16
N GLU A 377 -30.87 4.76 -6.46
CA GLU A 377 -29.73 4.74 -5.56
C GLU A 377 -28.49 4.25 -6.30
N LEU A 378 -27.41 5.04 -6.26
CA LEU A 378 -26.15 4.73 -6.92
C LEU A 378 -25.24 3.97 -5.96
N VAL A 379 -24.79 2.78 -6.35
CA VAL A 379 -23.96 1.88 -5.53
C VAL A 379 -22.84 1.25 -6.36
N PHE A 380 -21.84 0.72 -5.67
CA PHE A 380 -20.81 -0.11 -6.32
C PHE A 380 -21.37 -1.51 -6.57
N ALA A 381 -21.18 -2.06 -7.77
CA ALA A 381 -21.64 -3.40 -8.11
C ALA A 381 -21.13 -4.48 -7.13
N ASP A 382 -19.93 -4.29 -6.57
CA ASP A 382 -19.30 -5.22 -5.63
C ASP A 382 -19.94 -5.20 -4.23
N ASP A 383 -20.64 -4.12 -3.87
CA ASP A 383 -21.36 -4.00 -2.58
C ASP A 383 -22.77 -4.57 -2.63
N VAL A 384 -23.31 -4.80 -3.83
CA VAL A 384 -24.68 -5.29 -3.99
C VAL A 384 -24.73 -6.77 -3.63
N ALA A 385 -25.52 -7.10 -2.62
CA ALA A 385 -25.82 -8.47 -2.22
C ALA A 385 -26.33 -9.27 -3.43
N VAL A 386 -25.97 -10.55 -3.53
CA VAL A 386 -26.28 -11.38 -4.70
C VAL A 386 -27.77 -11.40 -5.01
N GLU A 387 -28.61 -11.41 -3.97
CA GLU A 387 -30.07 -11.41 -4.04
C GLU A 387 -30.65 -10.11 -4.63
N ASP A 388 -29.95 -8.99 -4.46
CA ASP A 388 -30.43 -7.66 -4.88
C ASP A 388 -29.96 -7.27 -6.28
N ARG A 389 -28.98 -7.97 -6.85
CA ARG A 389 -28.38 -7.66 -8.17
C ARG A 389 -29.39 -7.62 -9.31
N GLU A 390 -30.53 -8.30 -9.16
CA GLU A 390 -31.61 -8.31 -10.15
C GLU A 390 -32.34 -6.96 -10.28
N HIS A 391 -32.05 -5.99 -9.41
CA HIS A 391 -32.69 -4.67 -9.40
C HIS A 391 -31.76 -3.52 -9.82
N TYR A 392 -30.49 -3.81 -10.10
CA TYR A 392 -29.46 -2.81 -10.42
C TYR A 392 -28.96 -2.96 -11.85
N LEU A 393 -28.81 -1.83 -12.54
CA LEU A 393 -28.28 -1.78 -13.90
C LEU A 393 -27.14 -0.76 -14.01
N PRO A 394 -26.17 -0.94 -14.92
CA PRO A 394 -25.14 0.04 -15.21
C PRO A 394 -25.72 1.41 -15.56
N VAL A 395 -25.17 2.45 -14.96
CA VAL A 395 -25.59 3.84 -15.24
C VAL A 395 -24.86 4.36 -16.46
N ILE A 396 -25.60 4.93 -17.40
CA ILE A 396 -25.06 5.64 -18.55
C ILE A 396 -25.36 7.13 -18.45
N HIS A 397 -24.47 7.96 -18.97
CA HIS A 397 -24.75 9.38 -19.14
C HIS A 397 -24.17 9.90 -20.46
N CYS A 398 -24.80 10.93 -21.00
CA CYS A 398 -24.22 11.72 -22.08
C CYS A 398 -23.23 12.75 -21.53
N ARG A 399 -22.03 12.83 -22.11
CA ARG A 399 -20.99 13.80 -21.71
C ARG A 399 -21.35 15.26 -22.03
N ASP A 400 -22.20 15.49 -23.04
CA ASP A 400 -22.51 16.84 -23.52
C ASP A 400 -23.82 17.40 -22.97
N CYS A 401 -24.86 16.57 -22.85
CA CYS A 401 -26.18 17.02 -22.38
C CYS A 401 -26.60 16.41 -21.04
N HIS A 402 -25.75 15.58 -20.44
CA HIS A 402 -25.99 14.93 -19.14
C HIS A 402 -27.25 14.06 -19.05
N ALA A 403 -27.87 13.71 -20.19
CA ALA A 403 -28.95 12.73 -20.23
C ALA A 403 -28.47 11.42 -19.60
N THR A 404 -29.16 10.97 -18.56
CA THR A 404 -28.74 9.85 -17.71
C THR A 404 -29.80 8.76 -17.75
N GLY A 405 -29.36 7.51 -17.76
CA GLY A 405 -30.24 6.34 -17.84
C GLY A 405 -29.53 5.05 -17.44
N TRP A 406 -30.14 3.93 -17.79
CA TRP A 406 -29.60 2.59 -17.56
C TRP A 406 -29.21 1.92 -18.87
N ALA A 407 -28.16 1.10 -18.83
CA ALA A 407 -27.84 0.15 -19.90
C ALA A 407 -28.18 -1.27 -19.47
N SER A 408 -28.66 -2.07 -20.42
CA SER A 408 -29.02 -3.47 -20.22
C SER A 408 -28.77 -4.25 -21.51
N LEU A 409 -28.88 -5.59 -21.43
CA LEU A 409 -29.07 -6.42 -22.61
C LEU A 409 -30.55 -6.73 -22.82
N ARG A 410 -30.92 -6.89 -24.10
CA ARG A 410 -32.23 -7.36 -24.54
C ARG A 410 -32.07 -8.25 -25.76
N HIS A 411 -32.57 -9.48 -25.68
CA HIS A 411 -32.49 -10.45 -26.77
C HIS A 411 -33.73 -10.38 -27.67
N GLY A 412 -33.54 -9.97 -28.93
CA GLY A 412 -34.61 -9.92 -29.93
C GLY A 412 -35.78 -9.03 -29.51
N GLN A 413 -36.99 -9.60 -29.50
CA GLN A 413 -38.22 -8.92 -29.07
C GLN A 413 -38.61 -9.22 -27.61
N SER A 414 -37.70 -9.79 -26.82
CA SER A 414 -37.94 -10.02 -25.39
C SER A 414 -38.26 -8.71 -24.69
N VAL A 415 -39.22 -8.74 -23.77
CA VAL A 415 -39.51 -7.60 -22.88
C VAL A 415 -38.62 -7.58 -21.64
N GLN A 416 -37.83 -8.63 -21.40
CA GLN A 416 -36.91 -8.71 -20.26
C GLN A 416 -35.66 -7.87 -20.50
N LEU A 417 -35.27 -7.09 -19.50
CA LEU A 417 -33.94 -6.49 -19.39
C LEU A 417 -33.07 -7.38 -18.50
N GLU A 418 -31.90 -7.78 -19.00
CA GLU A 418 -30.95 -8.63 -18.29
C GLU A 418 -30.13 -7.84 -17.25
N THR A 419 -29.70 -8.51 -16.19
CA THR A 419 -28.92 -7.93 -15.07
C THR A 419 -27.51 -8.50 -14.98
N ASP A 420 -27.11 -9.36 -15.91
CA ASP A 420 -25.73 -9.85 -15.99
C ASP A 420 -24.78 -8.70 -16.33
N LEU A 421 -24.22 -8.09 -15.28
CA LEU A 421 -23.34 -6.93 -15.39
C LEU A 421 -22.15 -7.23 -16.30
N ASP A 422 -21.50 -8.39 -16.17
CA ASP A 422 -20.32 -8.73 -16.96
C ASP A 422 -20.67 -8.85 -18.45
N GLY A 423 -21.81 -9.46 -18.77
CA GLY A 423 -22.38 -9.49 -20.12
C GLY A 423 -22.69 -8.10 -20.67
N ILE A 424 -23.35 -7.25 -19.87
CA ILE A 424 -23.71 -5.88 -20.26
C ILE A 424 -22.46 -5.04 -20.56
N TYR A 425 -21.47 -5.04 -19.65
CA TYR A 425 -20.22 -4.30 -19.84
C TYR A 425 -19.49 -4.74 -21.10
N ARG A 426 -19.32 -6.06 -21.30
CA ARG A 426 -18.64 -6.62 -22.47
C ARG A 426 -19.31 -6.16 -23.77
N GLN A 427 -20.61 -6.37 -23.88
CA GLN A 427 -21.38 -6.00 -25.06
C GLN A 427 -21.41 -4.48 -25.30
N PHE A 428 -21.41 -3.65 -24.24
CA PHE A 428 -21.36 -2.19 -24.41
C PHE A 428 -20.05 -1.74 -25.07
N PHE A 429 -18.91 -2.25 -24.59
CA PHE A 429 -17.60 -1.89 -25.14
C PHE A 429 -17.33 -2.52 -26.51
N GLU A 430 -17.89 -3.70 -26.79
CA GLU A 430 -17.84 -4.36 -28.09
C GLU A 430 -18.85 -3.80 -29.11
N LYS A 431 -19.69 -2.82 -28.72
CA LYS A 431 -20.81 -2.29 -29.51
C LYS A 431 -21.80 -3.36 -29.98
N GLY A 432 -22.07 -4.33 -29.11
CA GLY A 432 -22.98 -5.44 -29.35
C GLY A 432 -24.41 -5.00 -29.64
N ARG A 433 -25.04 -5.65 -30.62
CA ARG A 433 -26.42 -5.38 -31.07
C ARG A 433 -27.52 -5.60 -30.01
N SER A 434 -27.20 -6.31 -28.94
CA SER A 434 -28.14 -6.64 -27.87
C SER A 434 -28.23 -5.55 -26.80
N ILE A 435 -27.39 -4.52 -26.88
CA ILE A 435 -27.40 -3.41 -25.92
C ILE A 435 -28.66 -2.57 -26.11
N VAL A 436 -29.34 -2.31 -25.00
CA VAL A 436 -30.48 -1.41 -24.93
C VAL A 436 -30.21 -0.36 -23.86
N LEU A 437 -30.59 0.88 -24.16
CA LEU A 437 -30.53 1.99 -23.22
C LEU A 437 -31.96 2.33 -22.78
N ALA A 438 -32.15 2.64 -21.51
CA ALA A 438 -33.41 3.09 -20.96
C ALA A 438 -33.21 4.42 -20.25
N PHE A 439 -33.84 5.47 -20.76
CA PHE A 439 -33.79 6.81 -20.16
C PHE A 439 -35.13 7.12 -19.47
N PRO A 440 -35.15 7.74 -18.28
CA PRO A 440 -36.40 8.26 -17.70
C PRO A 440 -37.11 9.20 -18.67
N ASP A 441 -38.39 8.97 -18.90
CA ASP A 441 -39.22 9.71 -19.86
C ASP A 441 -39.78 11.01 -19.26
N ASN A 442 -38.87 11.84 -18.74
CA ASN A 442 -39.18 13.11 -18.07
C ASN A 442 -38.66 14.32 -18.88
N ASN A 443 -38.13 14.08 -20.07
CA ASN A 443 -37.49 15.10 -20.90
C ASN A 443 -38.51 15.71 -21.88
N ASP A 444 -38.63 17.04 -21.89
CA ASP A 444 -39.53 17.77 -22.79
C ASP A 444 -39.15 17.69 -24.28
N LYS A 445 -37.98 17.12 -24.61
CA LYS A 445 -37.47 17.02 -25.98
C LYS A 445 -38.00 15.77 -26.67
N PRO A 446 -38.64 15.90 -27.84
CA PRO A 446 -39.05 14.74 -28.63
C PRO A 446 -37.82 13.99 -29.12
N VAL A 447 -37.73 12.72 -28.77
CA VAL A 447 -36.64 11.82 -29.17
C VAL A 447 -37.24 10.61 -29.86
N SER A 448 -36.60 10.16 -30.94
CA SER A 448 -37.00 8.95 -31.65
C SER A 448 -36.77 7.72 -30.78
N GLY A 449 -37.82 6.94 -30.53
CA GLY A 449 -37.74 5.74 -29.72
C GLY A 449 -39.12 5.21 -29.33
N VAL A 450 -39.12 4.14 -28.55
CA VAL A 450 -40.33 3.54 -28.01
C VAL A 450 -40.50 3.97 -26.57
N HIS A 451 -41.57 4.70 -26.28
CA HIS A 451 -41.93 5.04 -24.92
C HIS A 451 -42.66 3.86 -24.26
N GLN A 452 -42.14 3.38 -23.13
CA GLN A 452 -42.63 2.20 -22.44
C GLN A 452 -42.64 2.42 -20.92
N LYS A 453 -43.15 1.43 -20.20
CA LYS A 453 -43.13 1.40 -18.74
C LYS A 453 -42.23 0.27 -18.25
N LEU A 454 -41.17 0.59 -17.53
CA LEU A 454 -40.26 -0.40 -16.95
C LEU A 454 -40.72 -0.78 -15.54
N CYS A 455 -40.85 -2.09 -15.29
CA CYS A 455 -41.16 -2.58 -13.96
C CYS A 455 -39.90 -2.60 -13.09
N PRO A 456 -39.85 -1.90 -11.94
CA PRO A 456 -38.68 -1.90 -11.07
C PRO A 456 -38.45 -3.26 -10.37
N SER A 457 -39.49 -4.10 -10.24
CA SER A 457 -39.42 -5.38 -9.52
C SER A 457 -39.02 -6.58 -10.37
N CYS A 458 -39.25 -6.57 -11.69
CA CYS A 458 -38.87 -7.70 -12.56
C CYS A 458 -38.15 -7.26 -13.85
N LEU A 459 -37.90 -5.96 -13.99
CA LEU A 459 -37.24 -5.35 -15.14
C LEU A 459 -37.87 -5.65 -16.52
N LYS A 460 -39.17 -5.94 -16.54
CA LYS A 460 -39.92 -6.14 -17.79
C LYS A 460 -40.51 -4.86 -18.37
N LEU A 461 -40.36 -4.78 -19.69
CA LEU A 461 -41.05 -3.98 -20.71
C LEU A 461 -42.58 -4.04 -20.59
N ASN A 462 -43.28 -2.96 -20.22
CA ASN A 462 -44.75 -2.87 -20.28
C ASN A 462 -45.20 -1.79 -21.27
N LYS A 463 -46.41 -1.95 -21.81
CA LYS A 463 -47.05 -0.92 -22.66
C LYS A 463 -47.38 0.31 -21.82
N GLN A 464 -47.43 1.50 -22.43
CA GLN A 464 -47.77 2.73 -21.71
C GLN A 464 -49.16 2.69 -21.04
N SER A 465 -50.12 1.99 -21.63
CA SER A 465 -51.47 1.83 -21.10
C SER A 465 -51.55 0.99 -19.83
N ASN A 466 -50.50 0.23 -19.49
CA ASN A 466 -50.49 -0.61 -18.29
C ASN A 466 -50.39 0.27 -17.02
N VAL A 467 -51.31 0.04 -16.07
CA VAL A 467 -51.28 0.66 -14.73
C VAL A 467 -50.40 -0.14 -13.77
N GLN A 468 -50.37 -1.47 -13.94
CA GLN A 468 -49.55 -2.41 -13.17
C GLN A 468 -48.74 -3.33 -14.11
N CYS A 469 -47.68 -3.94 -13.59
CA CYS A 469 -46.86 -4.87 -14.35
C CYS A 469 -47.70 -6.06 -14.81
N GLY A 470 -47.74 -6.31 -16.13
CA GLY A 470 -48.48 -7.44 -16.69
C GLY A 470 -47.88 -8.81 -16.36
N HIS A 471 -46.72 -8.85 -15.70
CA HIS A 471 -46.03 -10.09 -15.33
C HIS A 471 -46.06 -10.38 -13.83
N CYS A 472 -45.59 -9.46 -12.99
CA CYS A 472 -45.52 -9.65 -11.53
C CYS A 472 -46.60 -8.90 -10.74
N GLY A 473 -47.48 -8.14 -11.41
CA GLY A 473 -48.55 -7.37 -10.74
C GLY A 473 -48.08 -6.11 -10.00
N HIS A 474 -46.78 -5.79 -10.00
CA HIS A 474 -46.25 -4.62 -9.31
C HIS A 474 -46.86 -3.30 -9.80
N THR A 475 -47.26 -2.44 -8.85
CA THR A 475 -47.77 -1.09 -9.07
C THR A 475 -46.65 -0.06 -8.93
N GLY A 476 -46.61 0.97 -9.80
CA GLY A 476 -45.55 1.99 -9.75
C GLY A 476 -44.48 1.80 -10.83
N LEU A 477 -44.91 1.50 -12.06
CA LEU A 477 -44.02 1.37 -13.22
C LEU A 477 -43.34 2.70 -13.56
N LEU A 478 -42.08 2.65 -13.98
CA LEU A 478 -41.29 3.81 -14.38
C LEU A 478 -41.53 4.11 -15.86
N GLN A 479 -41.83 5.36 -16.21
CA GLN A 479 -41.88 5.76 -17.61
C GLN A 479 -40.46 5.90 -18.16
N VAL A 480 -40.17 5.15 -19.22
CA VAL A 480 -38.86 5.12 -19.85
C VAL A 480 -38.96 5.24 -21.36
N LEU A 481 -38.00 5.93 -21.95
CA LEU A 481 -37.74 5.96 -23.36
C LEU A 481 -36.67 4.92 -23.71
N ILE A 482 -37.00 4.05 -24.66
CA ILE A 482 -36.06 3.13 -25.30
C ILE A 482 -35.72 3.67 -26.69
N PRO A 483 -34.61 4.43 -26.86
CA PRO A 483 -34.20 4.97 -28.15
C PRO A 483 -33.75 3.85 -29.10
N ASP A 484 -33.87 4.12 -30.41
CA ASP A 484 -33.24 3.27 -31.41
C ASP A 484 -31.76 3.60 -31.54
N MET A 485 -30.92 2.66 -31.11
CA MET A 485 -29.47 2.83 -31.04
C MET A 485 -28.72 2.02 -32.08
N LEU A 486 -29.41 1.24 -32.93
CA LEU A 486 -28.74 0.43 -33.95
C LEU A 486 -28.53 1.25 -35.22
N LYS A 487 -27.32 1.21 -35.77
CA LYS A 487 -27.02 1.80 -37.08
C LYS A 487 -26.26 0.80 -37.94
N GLU A 488 -26.57 0.81 -39.22
CA GLU A 488 -25.87 0.01 -40.21
C GLU A 488 -24.52 0.67 -40.54
N ARG A 489 -23.42 -0.06 -40.36
CA ARG A 489 -22.08 0.34 -40.78
C ARG A 489 -21.36 -0.86 -41.37
N LYS A 490 -20.84 -0.71 -42.60
CA LYS A 490 -20.09 -1.77 -43.31
C LYS A 490 -20.86 -3.10 -43.40
N ASP A 491 -22.14 -3.04 -43.76
CA ASP A 491 -23.05 -4.21 -43.87
C ASP A 491 -23.29 -4.99 -42.56
N GLU A 492 -22.93 -4.41 -41.41
CA GLU A 492 -23.24 -4.95 -40.08
C GLU A 492 -24.05 -3.93 -39.25
N LEU A 493 -25.02 -4.44 -38.47
CA LEU A 493 -25.77 -3.64 -37.48
C LEU A 493 -24.97 -3.58 -36.19
N GLU A 494 -24.42 -2.39 -35.87
CA GLU A 494 -23.71 -2.14 -34.62
C GLU A 494 -24.47 -1.16 -33.71
N PHE A 495 -24.22 -1.25 -32.40
CA PHE A 495 -24.66 -0.25 -31.45
C PHE A 495 -23.94 1.08 -31.72
N ALA A 496 -24.72 2.10 -32.08
CA ALA A 496 -24.24 3.46 -32.25
C ALA A 496 -24.19 4.15 -30.89
N ASN A 497 -22.97 4.36 -30.38
CA ASN A 497 -22.74 5.23 -29.24
C ASN A 497 -22.95 6.70 -29.67
N GLU A 498 -24.21 7.10 -29.87
CA GLU A 498 -24.60 8.48 -30.17
C GLU A 498 -25.72 8.88 -29.20
N CYS A 499 -25.64 10.08 -28.63
CA CYS A 499 -26.66 10.50 -27.68
C CYS A 499 -28.00 10.76 -28.38
N PRO A 500 -29.12 10.15 -27.93
CA PRO A 500 -30.41 10.31 -28.59
C PRO A 500 -31.04 11.69 -28.37
N TYR A 501 -30.56 12.47 -27.39
CA TYR A 501 -31.08 13.81 -27.07
C TYR A 501 -30.33 14.96 -27.74
N CYS A 502 -29.01 14.84 -27.92
CA CYS A 502 -28.17 15.91 -28.48
C CYS A 502 -27.37 15.49 -29.73
N ASN A 503 -27.50 14.24 -30.17
CA ASN A 503 -26.76 13.67 -31.31
C ASN A 503 -25.23 13.72 -31.19
N SER A 504 -24.72 13.85 -29.96
CA SER A 504 -23.29 13.78 -29.68
C SER A 504 -22.72 12.43 -30.11
N LYS A 505 -21.70 12.45 -30.97
CA LYS A 505 -20.99 11.25 -31.42
C LYS A 505 -20.06 10.74 -30.34
N GLN A 506 -20.16 9.46 -29.99
CA GLN A 506 -19.46 8.84 -28.86
C GLN A 506 -19.76 9.53 -27.52
N GLY A 507 -20.94 10.14 -27.41
CA GLY A 507 -21.33 10.93 -26.25
C GLY A 507 -21.78 10.10 -25.05
N ILE A 508 -22.19 8.84 -25.22
CA ILE A 508 -22.69 7.99 -24.14
C ILE A 508 -21.51 7.25 -23.48
N SER A 509 -21.40 7.42 -22.16
CA SER A 509 -20.39 6.77 -21.33
C SER A 509 -21.09 6.03 -20.20
N ILE A 510 -20.60 4.83 -19.87
CA ILE A 510 -20.97 4.17 -18.61
C ILE A 510 -20.27 4.91 -17.47
N LEU A 511 -21.01 5.18 -16.40
CA LEU A 511 -20.45 5.73 -15.17
C LEU A 511 -19.53 4.69 -14.51
N GLY A 512 -18.30 5.10 -14.22
CA GLY A 512 -17.26 4.21 -13.73
C GLY A 512 -16.59 3.34 -14.81
N SER A 513 -16.68 3.73 -16.09
CA SER A 513 -15.78 3.24 -17.14
C SER A 513 -14.40 3.89 -16.99
N GLN A 514 -13.37 3.12 -16.62
CA GLN A 514 -12.01 3.62 -16.39
C GLN A 514 -11.37 4.14 -17.69
N ALA A 515 -10.82 5.37 -17.67
CA ALA A 515 -9.94 5.89 -18.73
C ALA A 515 -8.49 6.06 -18.25
N ALA A 516 -8.30 6.49 -17.00
CA ALA A 516 -7.05 6.41 -16.25
C ALA A 516 -7.42 6.12 -14.79
N SER A 517 -6.71 5.22 -14.11
CA SER A 517 -7.05 4.90 -12.73
C SER A 517 -6.75 6.09 -11.82
N LEU A 518 -7.66 6.39 -10.89
CA LEU A 518 -7.46 7.42 -9.87
C LEU A 518 -6.12 7.22 -9.15
N SER A 519 -5.79 5.97 -8.86
CA SER A 519 -4.52 5.57 -8.26
C SER A 519 -3.32 6.04 -9.08
N ALA A 520 -3.33 5.93 -10.41
CA ALA A 520 -2.22 6.38 -11.25
C ALA A 520 -2.03 7.91 -11.20
N VAL A 521 -3.13 8.67 -11.23
CA VAL A 521 -3.09 10.14 -11.11
C VAL A 521 -2.53 10.54 -9.75
N MET A 522 -2.98 9.90 -8.68
CA MET A 522 -2.53 10.19 -7.32
C MET A 522 -1.08 9.80 -7.09
N ILE A 523 -0.63 8.65 -7.60
CA ILE A 523 0.78 8.27 -7.59
C ILE A 523 1.62 9.34 -8.27
N HIS A 524 1.18 9.80 -9.45
CA HIS A 524 1.88 10.84 -10.19
C HIS A 524 1.93 12.16 -9.41
N GLN A 525 0.82 12.59 -8.80
CA GLN A 525 0.78 13.79 -7.98
C GLN A 525 1.67 13.67 -6.74
N LEU A 526 1.61 12.54 -6.02
CA LEU A 526 2.47 12.27 -4.87
C LEU A 526 3.95 12.26 -5.27
N TYR A 527 4.30 11.69 -6.41
CA TYR A 527 5.70 11.60 -6.89
C TYR A 527 6.19 12.91 -7.53
N GLY A 528 5.26 13.78 -7.94
CA GLY A 528 5.53 15.13 -8.42
C GLY A 528 5.53 16.19 -7.31
N SER A 529 5.06 15.85 -6.11
CA SER A 529 5.07 16.74 -4.96
C SER A 529 6.50 17.06 -4.53
N GLN A 530 6.78 18.35 -4.31
CA GLN A 530 8.06 18.83 -3.78
C GLN A 530 8.28 18.39 -2.31
N PHE A 531 7.20 18.03 -1.61
CA PHE A 531 7.21 17.57 -0.23
C PHE A 531 7.46 16.06 -0.10
N ASN A 532 7.63 15.34 -1.22
CA ASN A 532 7.90 13.91 -1.22
C ASN A 532 9.37 13.62 -1.53
N GLU A 533 10.20 13.67 -0.48
CA GLU A 533 11.64 13.37 -0.56
C GLU A 533 11.93 11.87 -0.81
N HIS A 534 10.96 11.01 -0.51
CA HIS A 534 11.10 9.56 -0.64
C HIS A 534 9.95 8.97 -1.46
N LYS A 535 10.21 8.73 -2.76
CA LYS A 535 9.27 8.08 -3.70
C LYS A 535 9.12 6.58 -3.43
N LYS A 536 8.73 6.23 -2.20
CA LYS A 536 8.38 4.88 -1.77
C LYS A 536 6.87 4.85 -1.56
N LEU A 537 6.17 4.05 -2.36
CA LEU A 537 4.75 3.78 -2.20
C LEU A 537 4.54 2.27 -2.25
N ILE A 538 3.80 1.76 -1.28
CA ILE A 538 3.28 0.39 -1.31
C ILE A 538 1.81 0.52 -1.65
N THR A 539 1.44 0.10 -2.85
CA THR A 539 0.05 0.12 -3.32
C THR A 539 -0.52 -1.28 -3.16
N PHE A 540 -1.55 -1.42 -2.33
CA PHE A 540 -2.38 -2.62 -2.28
C PHE A 540 -3.56 -2.40 -3.23
N PHE A 541 -3.80 -3.34 -4.14
CA PHE A 541 -4.88 -3.29 -5.13
C PHE A 541 -5.93 -4.35 -4.86
#